data_AF-F8P083-F1
#
_entry.id   AF-F8P083-F1
#
_cell.length_a   1.000
_cell.length_b   1.000
_cell.length_c   1.000
_cell.angle_alpha   90.00
_cell.angle_beta   90.00
_cell.angle_gamma   90.00
#
_symmetry.space_group_name_H-M   'P 1'
#
loop_
_entity.id
_entity.type
_entity.pdbx_description
1 polymer ?
#
loop_
_entity_poly.entity_id
_entity_poly.type
_entity_poly.pdbx_seq_one_letter_code
_entity_poly.pdbx_strand_id
1 'polypeptide(L)'
;MALFCGNNEDYQQVLQWGGITELPARKIYEQVLPDIVAALTSSEVPYHRGSPYGGKDWWETSDPTVGDIHQWDVWAGKEKAYQDYDIMGGRFVSEFGIPSFPDMRTVEYWLDSKDVGKGQDYAQSKIIAQHTRAGNFERRFAIVMNENFRLTSDLETHVYNTQIMQSEAVSYAYQVWRRAWRGKGKEYTAGVIVWQLNDCWPVTSWAIADYFLRPKPVYYSIARQLKPITVNIFRTVIKNKANDRPRQFYEFGAFQSIDARIDVWATNSTLAPRKAQLDLFCIDLYSSWT
;
A
#
# COMPACT_ATOMS: atom_id res chain seq x y z
N MET A 1 -15.11 18.40 10.69
CA MET A 1 -13.66 18.18 10.81
C MET A 1 -13.45 17.11 11.88
N ALA A 2 -12.62 16.10 11.64
CA ALA A 2 -12.46 14.96 12.56
C ALA A 2 -11.17 15.01 13.38
N LEU A 3 -10.09 15.59 12.85
CA LEU A 3 -8.78 15.70 13.49
C LEU A 3 -7.94 16.76 12.76
N PHE A 4 -7.06 17.46 13.47
CA PHE A 4 -5.98 18.27 12.87
C PHE A 4 -4.65 17.55 13.05
N CYS A 5 -3.78 17.59 12.05
CA CYS A 5 -2.42 17.05 12.11
C CYS A 5 -1.41 18.17 11.82
N GLY A 6 -0.33 18.24 12.61
CA GLY A 6 0.64 19.33 12.53
C GLY A 6 1.54 19.32 11.30
N ASN A 7 1.93 18.14 10.82
CA ASN A 7 2.82 17.96 9.67
C ASN A 7 2.70 16.57 9.04
N ASN A 8 3.40 16.39 7.91
CA ASN A 8 3.61 15.12 7.26
C ASN A 8 5.11 14.76 7.30
N GLU A 9 5.44 13.66 7.98
CA GLU A 9 6.76 13.03 8.07
C GLU A 9 7.93 13.85 8.64
N ASP A 10 7.76 15.10 9.08
CA ASP A 10 8.89 15.92 9.58
C ASP A 10 9.69 15.21 10.70
N TYR A 11 8.99 14.57 11.64
CA TYR A 11 9.63 13.80 12.71
C TYR A 11 10.38 12.57 12.17
N GLN A 12 9.84 11.90 11.16
CA GLN A 12 10.46 10.74 10.52
C GLN A 12 11.68 11.15 9.67
N GLN A 13 11.62 12.30 9.02
CA GLN A 13 12.71 12.83 8.18
C GLN A 13 13.98 13.13 9.00
N VAL A 14 13.83 13.54 10.27
CA VAL A 14 14.98 13.72 11.19
C VAL A 14 15.83 12.44 11.28
N LEU A 15 15.19 11.27 11.35
CA LEU A 15 15.88 9.98 11.34
C LEU A 15 16.55 9.67 9.99
N GLN A 16 15.90 10.03 8.90
CA GLN A 16 16.38 9.73 7.55
C GLN A 16 17.55 10.61 7.12
N TRP A 17 17.55 11.89 7.53
CA TRP A 17 18.61 12.85 7.15
C TRP A 17 19.90 12.64 7.94
N GLY A 18 19.80 12.13 9.18
CA GLY A 18 20.95 11.89 10.04
C GLY A 18 21.62 13.18 10.54
N GLY A 19 22.27 13.11 11.71
CA GLY A 19 23.03 14.25 12.25
C GLY A 19 22.18 15.43 12.75
N ILE A 20 20.86 15.28 12.83
CA ILE A 20 19.94 16.29 13.39
C ILE A 20 19.63 15.92 14.84
N THR A 21 20.04 16.76 15.77
CA THR A 21 19.82 16.55 17.22
C THR A 21 18.53 17.19 17.73
N GLU A 22 18.00 18.18 17.02
CA GLU A 22 16.77 18.89 17.37
C GLU A 22 15.98 19.24 16.11
N LEU A 23 14.65 19.23 16.20
CA LEU A 23 13.74 19.68 15.16
C LEU A 23 13.12 21.03 15.61
N PRO A 24 13.59 22.20 15.13
CA PRO A 24 13.08 23.50 15.56
C PRO A 24 11.58 23.67 15.34
N ALA A 25 11.04 23.00 14.32
CA ALA A 25 9.60 22.99 14.01
C ALA A 25 8.74 22.34 15.11
N ARG A 26 9.31 21.61 16.08
CA ARG A 26 8.56 21.10 17.25
C ARG A 26 7.82 22.18 18.01
N LYS A 27 8.35 23.40 18.07
CA LYS A 27 7.62 24.53 18.69
C LYS A 27 6.30 24.83 17.97
N ILE A 28 6.28 24.69 16.64
CA ILE A 28 5.07 24.84 15.84
C ILE A 28 4.11 23.68 16.13
N TYR A 29 4.62 22.45 16.10
CA TYR A 29 3.79 21.24 16.17
C TYR A 29 3.30 20.88 17.58
N GLU A 30 4.02 21.27 18.63
CA GLU A 30 3.73 20.90 20.02
C GLU A 30 3.21 22.05 20.88
N GLN A 31 3.26 23.29 20.38
CA GLN A 31 2.77 24.48 21.11
C GLN A 31 1.86 25.35 20.24
N VAL A 32 2.39 25.96 19.17
CA VAL A 32 1.64 26.98 18.42
C VAL A 32 0.36 26.43 17.78
N LEU A 33 0.46 25.35 17.00
CA LEU A 33 -0.71 24.75 16.34
C LEU A 33 -1.72 24.14 17.33
N PRO A 34 -1.33 23.35 18.35
CA PRO A 34 -2.30 22.83 19.30
C PRO A 34 -2.99 23.95 20.10
N ASP A 35 -2.29 25.03 20.47
CA ASP A 35 -2.90 26.19 21.15
C ASP A 35 -3.94 26.88 20.26
N ILE A 36 -3.66 27.04 18.97
CA ILE A 36 -4.61 27.60 17.99
C ILE A 36 -5.82 26.69 17.82
N VAL A 37 -5.62 25.37 17.70
CA VAL A 37 -6.72 24.42 17.57
C VAL A 37 -7.58 24.44 18.84
N ALA A 38 -6.98 24.48 20.03
CA ALA A 38 -7.71 24.60 21.29
C ALA A 38 -8.50 25.91 21.41
N ALA A 39 -7.95 27.02 20.91
CA ALA A 39 -8.59 28.33 20.98
C ALA A 39 -9.74 28.52 19.95
N LEU A 40 -9.63 27.90 18.78
CA LEU A 40 -10.53 28.16 17.64
C LEU A 40 -11.49 27.00 17.31
N THR A 41 -11.37 25.86 18.00
CA THR A 41 -12.20 24.67 17.74
C THR A 41 -12.80 24.10 19.02
N SER A 42 -13.73 23.16 18.89
CA SER A 42 -14.32 22.47 20.04
C SER A 42 -13.32 21.52 20.68
N SER A 43 -13.36 21.38 22.02
CA SER A 43 -12.54 20.41 22.77
C SER A 43 -12.66 18.95 22.32
N GLU A 44 -13.68 18.61 21.52
CA GLU A 44 -13.89 17.29 20.93
C GLU A 44 -13.02 17.01 19.69
N VAL A 45 -12.40 18.03 19.07
CA VAL A 45 -11.55 17.83 17.89
C VAL A 45 -10.11 17.56 18.34
N PRO A 46 -9.60 16.33 18.17
CA PRO A 46 -8.23 16.01 18.54
C PRO A 46 -7.21 16.70 17.61
N TYR A 47 -6.03 16.94 18.18
CA TYR A 47 -4.86 17.38 17.45
C TYR A 47 -3.74 16.33 17.55
N HIS A 48 -3.19 15.96 16.40
CA HIS A 48 -2.08 15.03 16.23
C HIS A 48 -0.82 15.79 15.82
N ARG A 49 0.32 15.48 16.42
CA ARG A 49 1.54 16.32 16.26
C ARG A 49 2.16 16.21 14.87
N GLY A 50 2.10 15.04 14.27
CA GLY A 50 2.60 14.74 12.93
C GLY A 50 2.12 13.36 12.49
N SER A 51 2.21 13.06 11.19
CA SER A 51 1.87 11.75 10.62
C SER A 51 3.10 11.23 9.88
N PRO A 52 3.73 10.12 10.27
CA PRO A 52 3.37 9.29 11.42
C PRO A 52 3.91 9.85 12.73
N TYR A 53 3.25 9.52 13.83
CA TYR A 53 3.74 9.86 15.17
C TYR A 53 3.31 8.81 16.20
N GLY A 54 4.30 8.18 16.84
CA GLY A 54 4.10 7.14 17.83
C GLY A 54 5.41 6.47 18.21
N GLY A 55 5.69 6.37 19.52
CA GLY A 55 6.93 5.82 20.04
C GLY A 55 7.23 6.30 21.46
N LYS A 56 8.36 5.84 22.02
CA LYS A 56 8.77 6.23 23.39
C LYS A 56 9.40 7.63 23.42
N ASP A 57 10.16 7.95 22.38
CA ASP A 57 10.85 9.23 22.22
C ASP A 57 10.24 10.08 21.10
N TRP A 58 10.51 11.38 21.10
CA TRP A 58 9.92 12.34 20.16
C TRP A 58 10.28 12.11 18.69
N TRP A 59 11.36 11.37 18.42
CA TRP A 59 11.88 11.06 17.09
C TRP A 59 11.47 9.67 16.60
N GLU A 60 10.99 8.80 17.48
CA GLU A 60 10.50 7.48 17.11
C GLU A 60 9.07 7.63 16.60
N THR A 61 8.86 7.34 15.31
CA THR A 61 7.57 7.53 14.63
C THR A 61 7.00 6.24 14.01
N SER A 62 7.71 5.12 14.14
CA SER A 62 7.40 3.87 13.44
C SER A 62 7.05 2.71 14.37
N ASP A 63 6.80 2.99 15.65
CA ASP A 63 6.32 1.96 16.59
C ASP A 63 4.94 1.46 16.14
N PRO A 64 4.78 0.19 15.73
CA PRO A 64 3.50 -0.32 15.24
C PRO A 64 2.44 -0.44 16.35
N THR A 65 2.81 -0.26 17.62
CA THR A 65 1.94 -0.46 18.78
C THR A 65 1.34 0.83 19.34
N VAL A 66 1.81 2.01 18.91
CA VAL A 66 1.40 3.34 19.38
C VAL A 66 1.20 4.29 18.20
N GLY A 67 0.13 5.09 18.22
CA GLY A 67 -0.11 6.12 17.20
C GLY A 67 -0.42 5.55 15.82
N ASP A 68 0.06 6.24 14.79
CA ASP A 68 -0.07 5.85 13.38
C ASP A 68 1.29 5.60 12.74
N ILE A 69 1.30 4.82 11.64
CA ILE A 69 2.51 4.49 10.88
C ILE A 69 2.33 4.76 9.39
N HIS A 70 3.44 5.11 8.73
CA HIS A 70 3.58 5.12 7.29
C HIS A 70 4.29 3.84 6.85
N GLN A 71 3.53 2.88 6.32
CA GLN A 71 4.05 1.58 5.91
C GLN A 71 4.62 1.62 4.49
N TRP A 72 5.89 2.01 4.39
CA TRP A 72 6.61 2.14 3.13
C TRP A 72 7.54 0.97 2.79
N ASP A 73 7.66 -0.07 3.63
CA ASP A 73 8.63 -1.16 3.42
C ASP A 73 8.40 -1.95 2.13
N VAL A 74 7.21 -1.96 1.55
CA VAL A 74 6.91 -2.66 0.28
C VAL A 74 7.49 -1.95 -0.95
N TRP A 75 7.37 -0.63 -1.04
CA TRP A 75 7.84 0.11 -2.22
C TRP A 75 9.10 0.93 -1.93
N ALA A 76 9.02 1.89 -1.00
CA ALA A 76 10.06 2.91 -0.82
C ALA A 76 11.12 2.58 0.24
N GLY A 77 10.80 1.71 1.19
CA GLY A 77 11.66 1.31 2.30
C GLY A 77 12.50 0.08 1.94
N LYS A 78 12.25 -1.04 2.62
CA LYS A 78 13.03 -2.27 2.50
C LYS A 78 12.76 -3.11 1.24
N GLU A 79 11.94 -2.62 0.30
CA GLU A 79 11.56 -3.30 -0.95
C GLU A 79 11.02 -4.73 -0.69
N LYS A 80 10.12 -4.84 0.29
CA LYS A 80 9.49 -6.10 0.69
C LYS A 80 8.40 -6.53 -0.30
N ALA A 81 8.16 -7.82 -0.37
CA ALA A 81 7.05 -8.38 -1.13
C ALA A 81 5.72 -7.84 -0.57
N TYR A 82 4.80 -7.40 -1.44
CA TYR A 82 3.49 -6.91 -0.99
C TYR A 82 2.65 -8.03 -0.35
N GLN A 83 3.00 -9.29 -0.57
CA GLN A 83 2.40 -10.46 0.08
C GLN A 83 2.68 -10.53 1.60
N ASP A 84 3.63 -9.74 2.10
CA ASP A 84 3.96 -9.67 3.52
C ASP A 84 3.15 -8.60 4.29
N TYR A 85 2.16 -7.94 3.66
CA TYR A 85 1.36 -6.91 4.35
C TYR A 85 0.67 -7.41 5.65
N ASP A 86 0.38 -8.70 5.77
CA ASP A 86 -0.24 -9.29 6.97
C ASP A 86 0.63 -9.19 8.22
N ILE A 87 1.95 -9.14 8.05
CA ILE A 87 2.93 -8.97 9.13
C ILE A 87 3.47 -7.52 9.22
N MET A 88 2.95 -6.60 8.41
CA MET A 88 3.43 -5.21 8.29
C MET A 88 2.37 -4.16 8.70
N GLY A 89 1.54 -4.47 9.70
CA GLY A 89 0.52 -3.56 10.21
C GLY A 89 0.99 -2.61 11.32
N GLY A 90 0.09 -1.73 11.73
CA GLY A 90 0.21 -0.89 12.93
C GLY A 90 -1.16 -0.56 13.50
N ARG A 91 -1.21 0.15 14.64
CA ARG A 91 -2.48 0.60 15.25
C ARG A 91 -3.36 1.39 14.29
N PHE A 92 -2.74 2.25 13.49
CA PHE A 92 -3.38 2.95 12.39
C PHE A 92 -2.36 3.08 11.26
N VAL A 93 -2.68 2.60 10.06
CA VAL A 93 -1.81 2.76 8.89
C VAL A 93 -2.30 3.99 8.12
N SER A 94 -1.65 5.13 8.33
CA SER A 94 -2.05 6.42 7.74
C SER A 94 -1.49 6.62 6.33
N GLU A 95 -0.43 5.91 5.97
CA GLU A 95 0.06 5.83 4.59
C GLU A 95 0.61 4.45 4.26
N PHE A 96 0.38 4.03 3.02
CA PHE A 96 1.01 2.87 2.37
C PHE A 96 0.63 2.90 0.88
N GLY A 97 1.37 2.16 0.05
CA GLY A 97 0.93 1.92 -1.32
C GLY A 97 2.05 1.46 -2.24
N ILE A 98 1.65 1.17 -3.48
CA ILE A 98 2.56 0.88 -4.59
C ILE A 98 2.08 1.67 -5.82
N PRO A 99 2.97 2.28 -6.62
CA PRO A 99 2.54 3.07 -7.76
C PRO A 99 2.14 2.18 -8.95
N SER A 100 1.34 2.74 -9.84
CA SER A 100 1.00 2.17 -11.13
C SER A 100 0.90 3.25 -12.19
N PHE A 101 0.97 2.83 -13.45
CA PHE A 101 0.59 3.70 -14.56
C PHE A 101 -0.89 4.09 -14.46
N PRO A 102 -1.27 5.26 -15.01
CA PRO A 102 -2.66 5.67 -15.15
C PRO A 102 -3.35 4.92 -16.29
N ASP A 103 -4.60 5.26 -16.58
CA ASP A 103 -5.34 4.72 -17.74
C ASP A 103 -4.54 4.93 -19.04
N MET A 104 -4.62 3.98 -19.99
CA MET A 104 -3.85 4.09 -21.24
C MET A 104 -4.17 5.37 -22.01
N ARG A 105 -5.41 5.88 -21.94
CA ARG A 105 -5.79 7.19 -22.54
C ARG A 105 -5.09 8.38 -21.88
N THR A 106 -4.63 8.23 -20.64
CA THR A 106 -3.83 9.23 -19.93
C THR A 106 -2.37 9.14 -20.35
N VAL A 107 -1.88 7.92 -20.59
CA VAL A 107 -0.55 7.68 -21.15
C VAL A 107 -0.45 8.24 -22.58
N GLU A 108 -1.42 7.92 -23.43
CA GLU A 108 -1.54 8.44 -24.80
C GLU A 108 -1.55 9.97 -24.83
N TYR A 109 -2.26 10.62 -23.89
CA TYR A 109 -2.31 12.07 -23.80
C TYR A 109 -0.91 12.72 -23.73
N TRP A 110 0.02 12.16 -22.95
CA TRP A 110 1.38 12.71 -22.91
C TRP A 110 2.27 12.19 -24.04
N LEU A 111 2.03 10.99 -24.57
CA LEU A 111 2.78 10.46 -25.71
C LEU A 111 2.47 11.22 -27.02
N ASP A 112 1.24 11.72 -27.16
CA ASP A 112 0.78 12.50 -28.31
C ASP A 112 1.24 13.97 -28.28
N SER A 113 1.93 14.39 -27.22
CA SER A 113 2.49 15.73 -27.15
C SER A 113 3.49 15.96 -28.29
N LYS A 114 3.41 17.13 -28.93
CA LYS A 114 4.28 17.52 -30.06
C LYS A 114 5.78 17.52 -29.71
N ASP A 115 6.09 17.64 -28.42
CA ASP A 115 7.46 17.65 -27.89
C ASP A 115 8.01 16.22 -27.70
N VAL A 116 7.18 15.20 -27.87
CA VAL A 116 7.56 13.79 -27.73
C VAL A 116 7.97 13.25 -29.10
N GLY A 117 9.23 12.82 -29.20
CA GLY A 117 9.74 12.16 -30.40
C GLY A 117 9.07 10.80 -30.63
N LYS A 118 9.15 10.30 -31.88
CA LYS A 118 8.66 8.95 -32.22
C LYS A 118 9.42 7.86 -31.46
N GLY A 119 8.76 6.72 -31.24
CA GLY A 119 9.38 5.55 -30.59
C GLY A 119 9.70 5.79 -29.12
N GLN A 120 8.75 6.33 -28.36
CA GLN A 120 8.83 6.52 -26.90
C GLN A 120 7.79 5.67 -26.15
N ASP A 121 7.10 4.79 -26.88
CA ASP A 121 6.03 3.87 -26.48
C ASP A 121 6.58 2.60 -25.82
N TYR A 122 7.49 2.75 -24.86
CA TYR A 122 8.01 1.66 -24.04
C TYR A 122 8.36 2.15 -22.62
N ALA A 123 8.34 1.24 -21.64
CA ALA A 123 8.38 1.58 -20.22
C ALA A 123 9.65 2.34 -19.76
N GLN A 124 10.78 2.09 -20.41
CA GLN A 124 12.08 2.71 -20.08
C GLN A 124 12.36 4.00 -20.87
N SER A 125 11.40 4.49 -21.66
CA SER A 125 11.62 5.67 -22.49
C SER A 125 11.77 6.93 -21.64
N LYS A 126 12.39 7.97 -22.22
CA LYS A 126 12.67 9.22 -21.50
C LYS A 126 11.38 9.93 -21.08
N ILE A 127 10.35 9.88 -21.91
CA ILE A 127 9.07 10.53 -21.59
C ILE A 127 8.34 9.80 -20.46
N ILE A 128 8.38 8.47 -20.43
CA ILE A 128 7.80 7.70 -19.32
C ILE A 128 8.56 7.97 -18.01
N ALA A 129 9.89 8.03 -18.06
CA ALA A 129 10.71 8.43 -16.92
C ALA A 129 10.37 9.85 -16.42
N GLN A 130 10.12 10.81 -17.31
CA GLN A 130 9.70 12.16 -16.91
C GLN A 130 8.32 12.18 -16.23
N HIS A 131 7.43 11.26 -16.60
CA HIS A 131 6.12 11.08 -15.99
C HIS A 131 6.14 10.07 -14.83
N THR A 132 7.32 9.67 -14.34
CA THR A 132 7.46 8.79 -13.17
C THR A 132 8.40 9.43 -12.15
N ARG A 133 7.84 10.03 -11.10
CA ARG A 133 8.60 10.82 -10.11
C ARG A 133 8.98 10.04 -8.85
N ALA A 134 8.54 8.79 -8.75
CA ALA A 134 8.94 7.92 -7.64
C ALA A 134 10.46 7.68 -7.68
N GLY A 135 11.15 7.86 -6.55
CA GLY A 135 12.58 7.60 -6.48
C GLY A 135 12.91 6.13 -6.81
N ASN A 136 13.95 5.91 -7.61
CA ASN A 136 14.43 4.58 -8.01
C ASN A 136 13.35 3.69 -8.68
N PHE A 137 12.39 4.30 -9.40
CA PHE A 137 11.24 3.61 -9.96
C PHE A 137 11.63 2.52 -10.96
N GLU A 138 12.70 2.71 -11.74
CA GLU A 138 13.13 1.76 -12.77
C GLU A 138 13.45 0.40 -12.15
N ARG A 139 14.25 0.44 -11.08
CA ARG A 139 14.64 -0.75 -10.34
C ARG A 139 13.46 -1.33 -9.56
N ARG A 140 12.69 -0.48 -8.89
CA ARG A 140 11.58 -0.92 -8.03
C ARG A 140 10.48 -1.61 -8.82
N PHE A 141 10.04 -1.01 -9.93
CA PHE A 141 9.13 -1.68 -10.86
C PHE A 141 9.73 -2.97 -11.40
N ALA A 142 11.00 -2.97 -11.83
CA ALA A 142 11.62 -4.18 -12.38
C ALA A 142 11.61 -5.36 -11.39
N ILE A 143 11.87 -5.13 -10.10
CA ILE A 143 11.85 -6.18 -9.07
C ILE A 143 10.44 -6.72 -8.88
N VAL A 144 9.50 -5.86 -8.47
CA VAL A 144 8.14 -6.32 -8.12
C VAL A 144 7.39 -6.88 -9.32
N MET A 145 7.61 -6.34 -10.52
CA MET A 145 6.96 -6.85 -11.73
C MET A 145 7.51 -8.23 -12.11
N ASN A 146 8.82 -8.46 -11.98
CA ASN A 146 9.42 -9.76 -12.30
C ASN A 146 9.07 -10.85 -11.29
N GLU A 147 8.80 -10.48 -10.04
CA GLU A 147 8.36 -11.42 -9.00
C GLU A 147 6.92 -11.90 -9.22
N ASN A 148 6.08 -11.12 -9.92
CA ASN A 148 4.63 -11.33 -9.93
C ASN A 148 4.02 -11.51 -11.34
N PHE A 149 4.67 -11.00 -12.38
CA PHE A 149 4.16 -11.00 -13.75
C PHE A 149 5.19 -11.55 -14.73
N ARG A 150 4.70 -12.08 -15.85
CA ARG A 150 5.58 -12.44 -16.97
C ARG A 150 6.13 -11.16 -17.59
N LEU A 151 7.40 -11.21 -17.99
CA LEU A 151 8.04 -10.13 -18.73
C LEU A 151 7.25 -9.80 -20.00
N THR A 152 7.06 -8.51 -20.25
CA THR A 152 6.43 -7.96 -21.45
C THR A 152 7.32 -6.88 -22.04
N SER A 153 7.34 -6.78 -23.37
CA SER A 153 7.96 -5.68 -24.10
C SER A 153 6.94 -4.61 -24.54
N ASP A 154 5.66 -4.93 -24.47
CA ASP A 154 4.56 -4.05 -24.87
C ASP A 154 4.17 -3.09 -23.73
N LEU A 155 4.02 -1.81 -24.06
CA LEU A 155 3.67 -0.76 -23.10
C LEU A 155 2.24 -0.93 -22.56
N GLU A 156 1.28 -1.31 -23.38
CA GLU A 156 -0.13 -1.46 -22.94
C GLU A 156 -0.25 -2.56 -21.87
N THR A 157 0.37 -3.71 -22.12
CA THR A 157 0.46 -4.82 -21.17
C THR A 157 1.25 -4.42 -19.93
N HIS A 158 2.31 -3.61 -20.06
CA HIS A 158 3.05 -3.09 -18.92
C HIS A 158 2.17 -2.19 -18.04
N VAL A 159 1.45 -1.24 -18.65
CA VAL A 159 0.47 -0.36 -17.99
C VAL A 159 -0.57 -1.20 -17.24
N TYR A 160 -1.20 -2.15 -17.93
CA TYR A 160 -2.18 -3.06 -17.34
C TYR A 160 -1.62 -3.84 -16.15
N ASN A 161 -0.45 -4.47 -16.31
CA ASN A 161 0.15 -5.27 -15.25
C ASN A 161 0.50 -4.42 -14.01
N THR A 162 0.98 -3.18 -14.18
CA THR A 162 1.24 -2.30 -13.02
C THR A 162 -0.05 -1.92 -12.29
N GLN A 163 -1.16 -1.75 -13.01
CA GLN A 163 -2.46 -1.47 -12.40
C GLN A 163 -3.02 -2.68 -11.65
N ILE A 164 -2.84 -3.89 -12.19
CA ILE A 164 -3.23 -5.13 -11.50
C ILE A 164 -2.37 -5.35 -10.26
N MET A 165 -1.05 -5.18 -10.36
CA MET A 165 -0.13 -5.22 -9.23
C MET A 165 -0.57 -4.29 -8.10
N GLN A 166 -0.87 -3.02 -8.42
CA GLN A 166 -1.36 -2.06 -7.43
C GLN A 166 -2.69 -2.50 -6.83
N SER A 167 -3.63 -2.95 -7.67
CA SER A 167 -4.93 -3.43 -7.23
C SER A 167 -4.83 -4.62 -6.27
N GLU A 168 -3.99 -5.60 -6.58
CA GLU A 168 -3.76 -6.78 -5.74
C GLU A 168 -3.09 -6.42 -4.41
N ALA A 169 -1.98 -5.69 -4.47
CA ALA A 169 -1.21 -5.28 -3.31
C ALA A 169 -2.06 -4.47 -2.32
N VAL A 170 -2.74 -3.43 -2.81
CA VAL A 170 -3.56 -2.55 -1.95
C VAL A 170 -4.81 -3.28 -1.46
N SER A 171 -5.47 -4.08 -2.30
CA SER A 171 -6.60 -4.91 -1.86
C SER A 171 -6.20 -5.84 -0.71
N TYR A 172 -5.05 -6.49 -0.82
CA TYR A 172 -4.54 -7.41 0.18
C TYR A 172 -4.26 -6.69 1.51
N ALA A 173 -3.62 -5.51 1.46
CA ALA A 173 -3.39 -4.68 2.64
C ALA A 173 -4.69 -4.34 3.39
N TYR A 174 -5.72 -3.84 2.68
CA TYR A 174 -7.03 -3.57 3.28
C TYR A 174 -7.65 -4.84 3.88
N GLN A 175 -7.55 -5.98 3.18
CA GLN A 175 -8.09 -7.26 3.62
C GLN A 175 -7.47 -7.72 4.96
N VAL A 176 -6.14 -7.69 5.09
CA VAL A 176 -5.42 -8.22 6.27
C VAL A 176 -5.42 -7.25 7.45
N TRP A 177 -5.31 -5.95 7.20
CA TRP A 177 -5.38 -4.97 8.29
C TRP A 177 -6.79 -4.77 8.82
N ARG A 178 -7.84 -4.89 7.99
CA ARG A 178 -9.21 -4.98 8.52
C ARG A 178 -9.43 -6.25 9.35
N ARG A 179 -8.80 -7.39 8.96
CA ARG A 179 -8.81 -8.64 9.78
C ARG A 179 -8.12 -8.45 11.13
N ALA A 180 -7.16 -7.53 11.22
CA ALA A 180 -6.41 -7.27 12.44
C ALA A 180 -7.26 -6.56 13.52
N TRP A 181 -8.42 -6.00 13.17
CA TRP A 181 -9.43 -5.60 14.16
C TRP A 181 -10.19 -6.83 14.69
N ARG A 182 -9.74 -7.41 15.80
CA ARG A 182 -10.28 -8.68 16.35
C ARG A 182 -11.26 -8.49 17.51
N GLY A 183 -11.77 -7.27 17.70
CA GLY A 183 -12.71 -6.92 18.77
C GLY A 183 -12.03 -6.37 20.03
N LYS A 184 -12.81 -6.23 21.11
CA LYS A 184 -12.43 -5.50 22.32
C LYS A 184 -11.11 -6.00 22.93
N GLY A 185 -10.14 -5.11 23.08
CA GLY A 185 -8.80 -5.41 23.61
C GLY A 185 -7.85 -6.11 22.63
N LYS A 186 -8.27 -6.26 21.37
CA LYS A 186 -7.51 -6.88 20.27
C LYS A 186 -7.63 -6.06 18.98
N GLU A 187 -7.71 -4.74 19.13
CA GLU A 187 -7.72 -3.73 18.07
C GLU A 187 -6.31 -3.52 17.52
N TYR A 188 -5.77 -4.51 16.82
CA TYR A 188 -4.39 -4.44 16.31
C TYR A 188 -4.22 -3.39 15.21
N THR A 189 -5.23 -3.22 14.36
CA THR A 189 -5.30 -2.12 13.38
C THR A 189 -6.71 -1.55 13.33
N ALA A 190 -6.83 -0.26 13.56
CA ALA A 190 -8.08 0.50 13.69
C ALA A 190 -8.39 1.37 12.46
N GLY A 191 -7.41 1.59 11.58
CA GLY A 191 -7.58 2.40 10.39
C GLY A 191 -6.50 2.15 9.36
N VAL A 192 -6.86 2.40 8.11
CA VAL A 192 -6.03 2.19 6.91
C VAL A 192 -6.37 3.29 5.92
N ILE A 193 -5.39 4.09 5.52
CA ILE A 193 -5.51 5.16 4.53
C ILE A 193 -4.45 4.93 3.45
N VAL A 194 -4.90 4.75 2.21
CA VAL A 194 -4.00 4.52 1.08
C VAL A 194 -3.38 5.83 0.60
N TRP A 195 -2.07 5.82 0.39
CA TRP A 195 -1.39 6.81 -0.43
C TRP A 195 -1.52 6.35 -1.89
N GLN A 196 -2.22 7.04 -2.79
CA GLN A 196 -2.95 8.31 -2.62
C GLN A 196 -4.30 8.28 -3.38
N LEU A 197 -5.15 9.30 -3.18
CA LEU A 197 -6.47 9.36 -3.81
C LEU A 197 -6.41 9.71 -5.31
N ASN A 198 -5.72 10.80 -5.66
CA ASN A 198 -5.79 11.45 -6.97
C ASN A 198 -4.41 11.97 -7.41
N ASP A 199 -4.33 12.37 -8.68
CA ASP A 199 -3.13 13.01 -9.25
C ASP A 199 -3.33 14.53 -9.49
N CYS A 200 -2.23 15.28 -9.46
CA CYS A 200 -2.20 16.73 -9.77
C CYS A 200 -1.74 17.05 -11.20
N TRP A 201 -1.26 16.05 -11.93
CA TRP A 201 -0.88 16.11 -13.35
C TRP A 201 -0.87 14.69 -13.94
N PRO A 202 -0.92 14.49 -15.27
CA PRO A 202 -0.80 13.15 -15.86
C PRO A 202 0.52 12.49 -15.41
N VAL A 203 0.48 11.36 -14.71
CA VAL A 203 1.69 10.78 -14.11
C VAL A 203 1.49 9.31 -13.74
N THR A 204 2.58 8.57 -13.67
CA THR A 204 2.68 7.28 -12.96
C THR A 204 2.87 7.54 -11.47
N SER A 205 1.89 7.13 -10.65
CA SER A 205 1.83 7.43 -9.22
C SER A 205 1.06 6.37 -8.43
N TRP A 206 0.94 6.58 -7.13
CA TRP A 206 0.13 5.77 -6.23
C TRP A 206 -1.36 6.10 -6.25
N ALA A 207 -1.80 7.03 -7.10
CA ALA A 207 -3.19 7.46 -7.11
C ALA A 207 -4.14 6.30 -7.47
N ILE A 208 -5.28 6.23 -6.81
CA ILE A 208 -6.34 5.25 -7.14
C ILE A 208 -7.23 5.75 -8.30
N ALA A 209 -7.23 7.05 -8.58
CA ALA A 209 -7.79 7.65 -9.78
C ALA A 209 -6.76 8.58 -10.41
N ASP A 210 -6.61 8.50 -11.73
CA ASP A 210 -5.60 9.33 -12.42
C ASP A 210 -6.00 10.80 -12.53
N TYR A 211 -5.14 11.61 -13.17
CA TYR A 211 -5.32 13.05 -13.33
C TYR A 211 -6.65 13.44 -14.01
N PHE A 212 -7.11 12.62 -14.96
CA PHE A 212 -8.39 12.85 -15.65
C PHE A 212 -9.57 12.21 -14.90
N LEU A 213 -9.36 11.88 -13.62
CA LEU A 213 -10.34 11.23 -12.73
C LEU A 213 -10.81 9.87 -13.24
N ARG A 214 -9.97 9.17 -14.01
CA ARG A 214 -10.28 7.81 -14.46
C ARG A 214 -9.92 6.86 -13.32
N PRO A 215 -10.89 6.11 -12.77
CA PRO A 215 -10.61 5.19 -11.66
C PRO A 215 -9.74 4.03 -12.16
N LYS A 216 -8.59 3.82 -11.51
CA LYS A 216 -7.72 2.66 -11.75
C LYS A 216 -8.37 1.40 -11.13
N PRO A 217 -7.98 0.18 -11.55
CA PRO A 217 -8.49 -1.06 -10.97
C PRO A 217 -8.48 -1.12 -9.42
N VAL A 218 -7.47 -0.52 -8.80
CA VAL A 218 -7.35 -0.44 -7.33
C VAL A 218 -8.53 0.29 -6.67
N TYR A 219 -9.12 1.32 -7.32
CA TYR A 219 -10.29 2.03 -6.81
C TYR A 219 -11.45 1.05 -6.53
N TYR A 220 -11.71 0.17 -7.50
CA TYR A 220 -12.76 -0.83 -7.40
C TYR A 220 -12.43 -1.92 -6.38
N SER A 221 -11.17 -2.31 -6.28
CA SER A 221 -10.74 -3.28 -5.25
C SER A 221 -10.89 -2.74 -3.84
N ILE A 222 -10.50 -1.49 -3.60
CA ILE A 222 -10.73 -0.80 -2.32
C ILE A 222 -12.23 -0.71 -2.04
N ALA A 223 -13.05 -0.28 -3.01
CA ALA A 223 -14.49 -0.19 -2.84
C ALA A 223 -15.13 -1.55 -2.44
N ARG A 224 -14.64 -2.66 -2.99
CA ARG A 224 -15.04 -4.01 -2.56
C ARG A 224 -14.58 -4.32 -1.14
N GLN A 225 -13.32 -4.01 -0.82
CA GLN A 225 -12.75 -4.26 0.51
C GLN A 225 -13.27 -3.32 1.60
N LEU A 226 -13.95 -2.22 1.26
CA LEU A 226 -14.57 -1.32 2.23
C LEU A 226 -16.08 -1.54 2.38
N LYS A 227 -16.66 -2.57 1.73
CA LYS A 227 -18.06 -2.93 1.98
C LYS A 227 -18.29 -3.22 3.47
N PRO A 228 -19.49 -2.90 4.02
CA PRO A 228 -19.78 -3.09 5.44
C PRO A 228 -19.58 -4.52 5.93
N ILE A 229 -19.83 -5.49 5.05
CA ILE A 229 -19.55 -6.91 5.28
C ILE A 229 -18.69 -7.40 4.12
N THR A 230 -17.57 -8.02 4.42
CA THR A 230 -16.72 -8.70 3.41
C THR A 230 -16.41 -10.11 3.85
N VAL A 231 -16.23 -11.00 2.87
CA VAL A 231 -15.68 -12.34 3.05
C VAL A 231 -14.38 -12.39 2.28
N ASN A 232 -13.35 -12.92 2.91
CA ASN A 232 -11.99 -12.86 2.43
C ASN A 232 -11.31 -14.22 2.63
N ILE A 233 -10.41 -14.55 1.72
CA ILE A 233 -9.68 -15.82 1.68
C ILE A 233 -8.19 -15.54 1.55
N PHE A 234 -7.36 -16.30 2.24
CA PHE A 234 -5.91 -16.25 2.11
C PHE A 234 -5.34 -17.66 2.08
N ARG A 235 -4.39 -17.88 1.17
CA ARG A 235 -3.71 -19.16 1.02
C ARG A 235 -2.27 -19.01 1.52
N THR A 236 -1.94 -19.75 2.56
CA THR A 236 -0.55 -19.91 3.01
C THR A 236 -0.01 -21.22 2.47
N VAL A 237 1.01 -21.15 1.62
CA VAL A 237 1.70 -22.33 1.11
C VAL A 237 2.75 -22.77 2.12
N ILE A 238 2.68 -24.02 2.56
CA ILE A 238 3.69 -24.64 3.40
C ILE A 238 4.77 -25.20 2.48
N LYS A 239 5.98 -24.69 2.67
CA LYS A 239 7.15 -25.03 1.87
C LYS A 239 7.94 -26.15 2.56
N ASN A 240 8.56 -27.03 1.80
CA ASN A 240 9.50 -28.02 2.32
C ASN A 240 10.79 -27.40 2.90
N LYS A 241 11.09 -26.15 2.53
CA LYS A 241 12.26 -25.39 2.96
C LYS A 241 11.86 -23.93 3.22
N ALA A 242 12.48 -23.28 4.20
CA ALA A 242 12.18 -21.89 4.55
C ALA A 242 12.55 -20.90 3.41
N ASN A 243 13.65 -21.16 2.70
CA ASN A 243 14.16 -20.34 1.60
C ASN A 243 14.51 -21.20 0.37
N ASP A 244 14.42 -20.60 -0.81
CA ASP A 244 14.81 -21.20 -2.11
C ASP A 244 16.31 -21.46 -2.27
N ARG A 245 17.14 -20.95 -1.35
CA ARG A 245 18.60 -21.04 -1.45
C ARG A 245 19.17 -21.72 -0.20
N PRO A 246 19.85 -22.87 -0.33
CA PRO A 246 20.73 -23.33 0.73
C PRO A 246 21.92 -22.38 0.89
N ARG A 247 22.48 -22.31 2.11
CA ARG A 247 23.71 -21.57 2.45
C ARG A 247 24.96 -22.07 1.70
N GLN A 248 24.85 -23.18 0.96
CA GLN A 248 25.92 -23.75 0.15
C GLN A 248 25.38 -24.13 -1.24
N PHE A 249 25.93 -23.44 -2.25
CA PHE A 249 26.12 -23.82 -3.65
C PHE A 249 25.19 -24.86 -4.31
N TYR A 250 24.49 -24.41 -5.36
CA TYR A 250 24.01 -25.17 -6.53
C TYR A 250 22.85 -26.19 -6.39
N GLU A 251 21.94 -26.06 -5.43
CA GLU A 251 20.59 -26.61 -5.64
C GLU A 251 19.74 -25.60 -6.42
N PHE A 252 19.68 -25.76 -7.75
CA PHE A 252 18.71 -25.07 -8.59
C PHE A 252 17.35 -25.78 -8.44
N GLY A 253 16.54 -25.34 -7.50
CA GLY A 253 15.16 -25.79 -7.35
C GLY A 253 14.34 -24.78 -6.58
N ALA A 254 13.20 -24.37 -7.14
CA ALA A 254 12.18 -23.66 -6.37
C ALA A 254 11.70 -24.56 -5.21
N PHE A 255 11.33 -23.96 -4.09
CA PHE A 255 10.72 -24.64 -2.96
C PHE A 255 9.58 -25.53 -3.44
N GLN A 256 9.43 -26.71 -2.85
CA GLN A 256 8.26 -27.54 -3.11
C GLN A 256 7.17 -27.16 -2.12
N SER A 257 5.98 -26.89 -2.65
CA SER A 257 4.77 -26.77 -1.85
C SER A 257 4.40 -28.17 -1.36
N ILE A 258 4.43 -28.39 -0.05
CA ILE A 258 4.08 -29.69 0.56
C ILE A 258 2.65 -29.72 1.08
N ASP A 259 2.12 -28.56 1.43
CA ASP A 259 0.77 -28.40 1.95
C ASP A 259 0.33 -26.94 1.75
N ALA A 260 -0.96 -26.65 1.93
CA ALA A 260 -1.49 -25.30 1.93
C ALA A 260 -2.60 -25.14 2.96
N ARG A 261 -2.49 -24.10 3.80
CA ARG A 261 -3.57 -23.67 4.67
C ARG A 261 -4.40 -22.62 3.93
N ILE A 262 -5.72 -22.79 3.93
CA ILE A 262 -6.66 -21.78 3.45
C ILE A 262 -7.35 -21.17 4.67
N ASP A 263 -7.08 -19.90 4.92
CA ASP A 263 -7.76 -19.09 5.92
C ASP A 263 -8.96 -18.39 5.27
N VAL A 264 -10.16 -18.61 5.79
CA VAL A 264 -11.37 -17.88 5.38
C VAL A 264 -11.90 -17.09 6.57
N TRP A 265 -12.25 -15.82 6.35
CA TRP A 265 -12.84 -14.97 7.39
C TRP A 265 -13.83 -13.97 6.81
N ALA A 266 -14.68 -13.44 7.70
CA ALA A 266 -15.55 -12.31 7.39
C ALA A 266 -15.17 -11.10 8.25
N THR A 267 -15.41 -9.91 7.73
CA THR A 267 -15.35 -8.66 8.52
C THR A 267 -16.73 -8.03 8.57
N ASN A 268 -17.07 -7.42 9.70
CA ASN A 268 -18.31 -6.67 9.90
C ASN A 268 -17.96 -5.29 10.46
N SER A 269 -18.11 -4.25 9.65
CA SER A 269 -17.92 -2.86 10.05
C SER A 269 -19.25 -2.15 10.36
N THR A 270 -20.35 -2.90 10.51
CA THR A 270 -21.63 -2.34 11.01
C THR A 270 -21.66 -2.30 12.54
N LEU A 271 -22.54 -1.47 13.10
CA LEU A 271 -22.65 -1.28 14.56
C LEU A 271 -23.25 -2.46 15.31
N ALA A 272 -23.86 -3.42 14.60
CA ALA A 272 -24.56 -4.56 15.19
C ALA A 272 -23.97 -5.89 14.73
N PRO A 273 -23.97 -6.94 15.58
CA PRO A 273 -23.64 -8.29 15.16
C PRO A 273 -24.54 -8.75 14.01
N ARG A 274 -23.95 -9.48 13.05
CA ARG A 274 -24.67 -10.04 11.91
C ARG A 274 -24.56 -11.56 11.95
N LYS A 275 -25.71 -12.24 11.88
CA LYS A 275 -25.76 -13.68 11.64
C LYS A 275 -25.73 -13.90 10.13
N ALA A 276 -24.86 -14.79 9.67
CA ALA A 276 -24.73 -15.16 8.26
C ALA A 276 -24.36 -16.64 8.16
N GLN A 277 -24.70 -17.26 7.04
CA GLN A 277 -24.22 -18.58 6.64
C GLN A 277 -23.10 -18.37 5.62
N LEU A 278 -22.00 -19.09 5.79
CA LEU A 278 -20.87 -19.10 4.85
C LEU A 278 -20.88 -20.44 4.13
N ASP A 279 -21.20 -20.42 2.85
CA ASP A 279 -21.13 -21.60 1.98
C ASP A 279 -19.79 -21.57 1.22
N LEU A 280 -18.98 -22.60 1.39
CA LEU A 280 -17.69 -22.75 0.71
C LEU A 280 -17.80 -23.85 -0.34
N PHE A 281 -17.47 -23.49 -1.58
CA PHE A 281 -17.43 -24.41 -2.70
C PHE A 281 -15.99 -24.55 -3.17
N CYS A 282 -15.52 -25.79 -3.28
CA CYS A 282 -14.24 -26.10 -3.89
C CYS A 282 -14.54 -26.65 -5.29
N ILE A 283 -13.85 -26.12 -6.29
CA ILE A 283 -13.91 -26.63 -7.66
C ILE A 283 -12.50 -27.12 -7.98
N ASP A 284 -12.38 -28.41 -8.26
CA ASP A 284 -11.15 -28.96 -8.80
C ASP A 284 -11.10 -28.66 -10.30
N LEU A 285 -10.22 -27.74 -10.70
CA LEU A 285 -10.02 -27.37 -12.11
C LEU A 285 -9.43 -28.53 -12.95
N TYR A 286 -8.95 -29.60 -12.30
CA TYR A 286 -8.39 -30.79 -12.92
C TYR A 286 -9.27 -32.04 -12.75
N SER A 287 -10.43 -31.97 -12.08
CA SER A 287 -11.35 -33.11 -11.98
C SER A 287 -12.10 -33.28 -13.31
N SER A 288 -11.59 -34.16 -14.16
CA SER A 288 -12.24 -34.70 -15.37
C SER A 288 -12.74 -33.68 -16.40
N TRP A 289 -11.85 -33.29 -17.32
CA TRP A 289 -12.22 -33.26 -18.74
C TRP A 289 -12.25 -34.71 -19.25
N THR A 290 -13.39 -35.37 -19.09
CA THR A 290 -13.78 -36.57 -19.84
C THR A 290 -15.03 -36.23 -20.63
#